data_AF-A0A968NN28-F1
#
_entry.id   AF-A0A968NN28-F1
#
_cell.length_a   1.000
_cell.length_b   1.000
_cell.length_c   1.000
_cell.angle_alpha   90.00
_cell.angle_beta   90.00
_cell.angle_gamma   90.00
#
_symmetry.space_group_name_H-M   'P 1'
#
loop_
_entity.id
_entity.type
_entity.pdbx_description
1 polymer ?
#
loop_
_entity_poly.entity_id
_entity_poly.type
_entity_poly.pdbx_seq_one_letter_code
_entity_poly.pdbx_strand_id
1 'polypeptide(L)'
;MDDWTWQSFVTEQIGEILALAPYLMHPPQKENIAQKIEQCILLFSRGSAKAFADLMYLSPSVPLDWRHGRALPVLNLLLRVCYRLSIPLLDFLTGNITIKQLQPLKDLPICQQYRKTNRPFDISQVQKLLETALLAEPPLSVRQVAKNIKYDITDLYRHFPDLCHKITARYKLYKKSNSI
;
A
#
# COMPACT_ATOMS: atom_id res chain seq x y z
N MET A 1 15.77 -4.87 -7.55
CA MET A 1 16.79 -3.91 -7.10
C MET A 1 16.15 -2.71 -6.40
N ASP A 2 14.90 -2.36 -6.73
CA ASP A 2 14.18 -1.18 -6.21
C ASP A 2 13.70 -1.26 -4.75
N ASP A 3 13.60 -2.44 -4.14
CA ASP A 3 13.09 -2.56 -2.76
C ASP A 3 14.03 -1.91 -1.72
N TRP A 4 15.34 -1.90 -2.01
CA TRP A 4 16.36 -1.30 -1.14
C TRP A 4 16.31 0.23 -1.12
N THR A 5 15.94 0.88 -2.23
CA THR A 5 15.90 2.36 -2.30
C THR A 5 14.78 2.92 -1.43
N TRP A 6 13.63 2.26 -1.40
CA TRP A 6 12.54 2.59 -0.49
C TRP A 6 12.95 2.37 0.98
N GLN A 7 13.55 1.22 1.31
CA GLN A 7 13.98 0.94 2.68
C GLN A 7 15.02 1.95 3.16
N SER A 8 16.02 2.26 2.32
CA SER A 8 17.04 3.27 2.62
C SER A 8 16.41 4.64 2.87
N PHE A 9 15.48 5.07 2.03
CA PHE A 9 14.75 6.33 2.23
C PHE A 9 13.98 6.33 3.55
N VAL A 10 13.24 5.27 3.86
CA VAL A 10 12.47 5.17 5.12
C VAL A 10 13.40 5.30 6.32
N THR A 11 14.52 4.58 6.32
CA THR A 11 15.49 4.64 7.42
C THR A 11 16.10 6.03 7.56
N GLU A 12 16.47 6.67 6.46
CA GLU A 12 17.01 8.03 6.44
C GLU A 12 16.02 9.04 7.03
N GLN A 13 14.76 9.03 6.56
CA GLN A 13 13.73 9.96 7.02
C GLN A 13 13.37 9.78 8.50
N ILE A 14 13.32 8.53 8.97
CA ILE A 14 13.08 8.27 10.39
C ILE A 14 14.29 8.71 11.23
N GLY A 15 15.51 8.41 10.77
CA GLY A 15 16.74 8.81 11.44
C GLY A 15 16.85 10.32 11.59
N GLU A 16 16.53 11.06 10.53
CA GLU A 16 16.50 12.53 10.52
C GLU A 16 15.50 13.08 11.55
N ILE A 17 14.27 12.54 11.58
CA ILE A 17 13.27 12.96 12.56
C ILE A 17 13.71 12.67 13.98
N LEU A 18 14.28 11.48 14.24
CA LEU A 18 14.74 11.12 15.59
C LEU A 18 15.89 12.03 16.04
N ALA A 19 16.80 12.38 15.14
CA ALA A 19 17.91 13.29 15.43
C ALA A 19 17.43 14.72 15.72
N LEU A 20 16.41 15.18 15.00
CA LEU A 20 15.90 16.56 15.10
C LEU A 20 14.76 16.74 16.09
N ALA A 21 14.08 15.66 16.50
CA ALA A 21 12.96 15.69 17.42
C ALA A 21 13.22 16.49 18.72
N PRO A 22 14.39 16.38 19.39
CA PRO A 22 14.68 17.15 20.60
C PRO A 22 14.77 18.67 20.36
N TYR A 23 15.03 19.10 19.12
CA TYR A 23 15.26 20.49 18.75
C TYR A 23 14.04 21.16 18.10
N LEU A 24 12.94 20.41 17.90
CA LEU A 24 11.72 20.96 17.36
C LEU A 24 11.06 21.89 18.38
N MET A 25 10.93 23.18 18.04
CA MET A 25 10.26 24.17 18.90
C MET A 25 8.82 23.80 19.18
N HIS A 26 8.13 23.18 18.21
CA HIS A 26 6.76 22.70 18.35
C HIS A 26 6.59 21.33 17.70
N PRO A 27 5.78 20.44 18.28
CA PRO A 27 5.44 19.18 17.64
C PRO A 27 4.66 19.43 16.34
N PRO A 28 4.80 18.57 15.33
CA PRO A 28 4.09 18.72 14.07
C PRO A 28 2.57 18.66 14.30
N GLN A 29 1.88 19.71 13.84
CA GLN A 29 0.44 19.87 14.04
C GLN A 29 -0.35 19.18 12.92
N LYS A 30 -1.49 18.59 13.27
CA LYS A 30 -2.37 17.91 12.31
C LYS A 30 -2.91 18.87 11.24
N GLU A 31 -3.05 20.14 11.59
CA GLU A 31 -3.50 21.22 10.71
C GLU A 31 -2.50 21.47 9.58
N ASN A 32 -1.20 21.49 9.89
CA ASN A 32 -0.14 21.65 8.89
C ASN A 32 -0.21 20.51 7.87
N ILE A 33 -0.36 19.27 8.34
CA ILE A 33 -0.48 18.11 7.47
C ILE A 33 -1.73 18.23 6.58
N ALA A 34 -2.89 18.56 7.15
CA ALA A 34 -4.13 18.71 6.40
C ALA A 34 -4.01 19.76 5.28
N GLN A 35 -3.42 20.92 5.59
CA GLN A 35 -3.17 21.99 4.63
C GLN A 35 -2.18 21.55 3.53
N LYS A 36 -1.10 20.86 3.89
CA LYS A 36 -0.11 20.38 2.89
C LYS A 36 -0.67 19.27 2.01
N ILE A 37 -1.50 18.38 2.55
CA ILE A 37 -2.21 17.38 1.74
C ILE A 37 -3.15 18.07 0.74
N GLU A 38 -3.90 19.10 1.16
CA GLU A 38 -4.76 19.85 0.25
C GLU A 38 -3.96 20.50 -0.89
N GLN A 39 -2.83 21.13 -0.56
CA GLN A 39 -1.93 21.68 -1.57
C GLN A 39 -1.43 20.61 -2.55
N CYS A 40 -1.06 19.42 -2.06
CA CYS A 40 -0.63 18.32 -2.92
C CYS A 40 -1.77 17.81 -3.83
N ILE A 41 -2.99 17.69 -3.32
CA ILE A 41 -4.16 17.29 -4.11
C ILE A 41 -4.44 18.33 -5.22
N LEU A 42 -4.37 19.62 -4.90
CA LEU A 42 -4.56 20.67 -5.90
C LEU A 42 -3.49 20.62 -7.00
N LEU A 43 -2.21 20.46 -6.64
CA LEU A 43 -1.10 20.52 -7.57
C LEU A 43 -0.95 19.27 -8.45
N PHE A 44 -1.12 18.08 -7.88
CA PHE A 44 -0.83 16.82 -8.58
C PHE A 44 -2.07 16.14 -9.18
N SER A 45 -3.27 16.47 -8.71
CA SER A 45 -4.51 15.85 -9.19
C SER A 45 -5.64 16.83 -9.47
N ARG A 46 -5.33 18.13 -9.64
CA ARG A 46 -6.29 19.20 -9.95
C ARG A 46 -7.48 19.24 -8.98
N GLY A 47 -7.23 18.96 -7.70
CA GLY A 47 -8.26 18.96 -6.66
C GLY A 47 -8.98 17.62 -6.45
N SER A 48 -8.70 16.59 -7.27
CA SER A 48 -9.34 15.28 -7.13
C SER A 48 -8.61 14.42 -6.08
N ALA A 49 -9.19 14.30 -4.89
CA ALA A 49 -8.65 13.47 -3.82
C ALA A 49 -8.57 11.98 -4.21
N LYS A 50 -9.51 11.50 -5.05
CA LYS A 50 -9.48 10.13 -5.58
C LYS A 50 -8.30 9.93 -6.53
N ALA A 51 -8.10 10.82 -7.49
CA ALA A 51 -6.97 10.72 -8.41
C ALA A 51 -5.64 10.87 -7.65
N PHE A 52 -5.57 11.70 -6.60
CA PHE A 52 -4.41 11.75 -5.72
C PHE A 52 -4.17 10.42 -5.01
N ALA A 53 -5.22 9.79 -4.46
CA ALA A 53 -5.13 8.47 -3.85
C ALA A 53 -4.58 7.43 -4.84
N ASP A 54 -5.03 7.49 -6.09
CA ASP A 54 -4.57 6.60 -7.14
C ASP A 54 -3.07 6.81 -7.45
N LEU A 55 -2.64 8.06 -7.59
CA LEU A 55 -1.23 8.42 -7.85
C LEU A 55 -0.28 8.05 -6.71
N MET A 56 -0.77 7.99 -5.46
CA MET A 56 -0.01 7.70 -4.25
C MET A 56 -0.17 6.26 -3.75
N TYR A 57 -0.93 5.42 -4.45
CA TYR A 57 -1.26 4.04 -4.05
C TYR A 57 -1.93 3.94 -2.67
N LEU A 58 -2.86 4.86 -2.40
CA LEU A 58 -3.66 4.95 -1.17
C LEU A 58 -5.10 4.48 -1.40
N SER A 59 -5.83 4.21 -0.31
CA SER A 59 -7.29 4.07 -0.41
C SER A 59 -7.94 5.43 -0.67
N PRO A 60 -9.10 5.50 -1.36
CA PRO A 60 -9.75 6.76 -1.69
C PRO A 60 -10.14 7.62 -0.48
N SER A 61 -10.37 6.99 0.68
CA SER A 61 -10.76 7.70 1.91
C SER A 61 -9.57 8.41 2.57
N VAL A 62 -8.35 7.91 2.42
CA VAL A 62 -7.18 8.40 3.16
C VAL A 62 -6.90 9.88 2.90
N PRO A 63 -6.74 10.36 1.65
CA PRO A 63 -6.47 11.78 1.42
C PRO A 63 -7.63 12.68 1.86
N LEU A 64 -8.87 12.21 1.75
CA LEU A 64 -10.05 12.95 2.22
C LEU A 64 -10.02 13.12 3.73
N ASP A 65 -9.76 12.04 4.47
CA ASP A 65 -9.74 12.07 5.93
C ASP A 65 -8.58 12.92 6.47
N TRP A 66 -7.42 12.89 5.80
CA TRP A 66 -6.30 13.76 6.15
C TRP A 66 -6.58 15.23 5.86
N ARG A 67 -7.13 15.54 4.67
CA ARG A 67 -7.52 16.90 4.29
C ARG A 67 -8.48 17.55 5.30
N HIS A 68 -9.42 16.77 5.82
CA HIS A 68 -10.40 17.27 6.77
C HIS A 68 -9.97 17.11 8.24
N GLY A 69 -8.75 16.64 8.51
CA GLY A 69 -8.24 16.40 9.86
C GLY A 69 -9.02 15.34 10.65
N ARG A 70 -9.79 14.48 9.97
CA ARG A 70 -10.59 13.40 10.58
C ARG A 70 -9.74 12.22 11.04
N ALA A 71 -8.58 12.04 10.43
CA ALA A 71 -7.64 10.98 10.78
C ALA A 71 -6.20 11.51 10.77
N LEU A 72 -5.40 11.03 11.72
CA LEU A 72 -3.96 11.27 11.71
C LEU A 72 -3.28 10.41 10.64
N PRO A 73 -2.32 10.97 9.87
CA PRO A 73 -1.55 10.18 8.93
C PRO A 73 -0.76 9.09 9.63
N VAL A 74 -1.03 7.85 9.23
CA VAL A 74 -0.16 6.74 9.60
C VAL A 74 1.18 6.94 8.92
N LEU A 75 2.27 6.89 9.70
CA LEU A 75 3.63 7.21 9.25
C LEU A 75 4.01 6.53 7.93
N ASN A 76 3.70 5.24 7.77
CA ASN A 76 3.98 4.50 6.54
C ASN A 76 3.28 5.12 5.31
N LEU A 77 2.01 5.48 5.42
CA LEU A 77 1.28 6.09 4.31
C LEU A 77 1.79 7.49 4.00
N LEU A 78 2.23 8.23 5.02
CA LEU A 78 2.82 9.55 4.84
C LEU A 78 4.18 9.46 4.14
N LEU A 79 5.03 8.52 4.55
CA LEU A 79 6.30 8.21 3.90
C LEU A 79 6.11 7.84 2.42
N ARG A 80 5.03 7.12 2.08
CA ARG A 80 4.72 6.81 0.67
C ARG A 80 4.46 8.08 -0.14
N VAL A 81 3.66 8.99 0.40
CA VAL A 81 3.40 10.29 -0.23
C VAL A 81 4.70 11.08 -0.37
N CYS A 82 5.47 11.23 0.71
CA CYS A 82 6.76 11.91 0.72
C CYS A 82 7.73 11.35 -0.34
N TYR A 83 7.86 10.03 -0.43
CA TYR A 83 8.74 9.37 -1.39
C TYR A 83 8.28 9.62 -2.83
N ARG A 84 6.99 9.39 -3.15
CA ARG A 84 6.42 9.62 -4.49
C ARG A 84 6.65 11.06 -4.93
N LEU A 85 6.48 12.02 -4.02
CA LEU A 85 6.62 13.45 -4.28
C LEU A 85 8.06 13.96 -4.18
N SER A 86 9.01 13.13 -3.74
CA SER A 86 10.40 13.53 -3.42
C SER A 86 10.50 14.68 -2.41
N ILE A 87 9.63 14.66 -1.39
CA ILE A 87 9.59 15.66 -0.31
C ILE A 87 10.10 15.04 0.99
N PRO A 88 11.02 15.69 1.73
CA PRO A 88 11.42 15.24 3.06
C PRO A 88 10.23 15.20 4.02
N LEU A 89 10.14 14.13 4.81
CA LEU A 89 9.07 13.94 5.79
C LEU A 89 9.07 15.05 6.84
N LEU A 90 10.24 15.53 7.25
CA LEU A 90 10.34 16.63 8.21
C LEU A 90 9.73 17.93 7.67
N ASP A 91 10.05 18.30 6.43
CA ASP A 91 9.46 19.48 5.77
C ASP A 91 7.95 19.35 5.67
N PHE A 92 7.47 18.13 5.44
CA PHE A 92 6.05 17.82 5.40
C PHE A 92 5.38 18.06 6.76
N LEU A 93 5.96 17.53 7.82
CA LEU A 93 5.45 17.60 9.19
C LEU A 93 5.51 19.02 9.77
N THR A 94 6.57 19.76 9.45
CA THR A 94 6.79 21.14 9.91
C THR A 94 6.08 22.19 9.06
N GLY A 95 5.58 21.81 7.88
CA GLY A 95 4.90 22.73 6.97
C GLY A 95 5.85 23.58 6.11
N ASN A 96 7.14 23.31 6.12
CA ASN A 96 8.16 24.04 5.36
C ASN A 96 8.30 23.60 3.88
N ILE A 97 7.32 22.84 3.37
CA ILE A 97 7.34 22.37 1.98
C ILE A 97 7.23 23.53 0.99
N THR A 98 8.19 23.62 0.08
CA THR A 98 8.06 24.35 -1.19
C THR A 98 7.80 23.34 -2.31
N ILE A 99 6.52 23.14 -2.69
CA ILE A 99 6.14 22.16 -3.70
C ILE A 99 6.57 22.67 -5.08
N LYS A 100 7.71 22.20 -5.59
CA LYS A 100 8.12 22.46 -6.98
C LYS A 100 7.36 21.52 -7.90
N GLN A 101 6.47 22.08 -8.71
CA GLN A 101 5.54 21.40 -9.63
C GLN A 101 6.19 20.47 -10.68
N LEU A 102 7.52 20.42 -10.78
CA LEU A 102 8.25 19.94 -11.97
C LEU A 102 9.04 18.64 -11.77
N GLN A 103 9.04 18.04 -10.57
CA GLN A 103 9.69 16.74 -10.41
C GLN A 103 8.74 15.60 -10.78
N PRO A 104 9.18 14.64 -11.63
CA PRO A 104 8.39 13.44 -11.89
C PRO A 104 8.21 12.66 -10.59
N LEU A 105 7.04 12.04 -10.44
CA LEU A 105 6.76 11.19 -9.29
C LEU A 105 7.74 10.02 -9.27
N LYS A 106 8.40 9.78 -8.15
CA LYS A 106 9.25 8.58 -7.99
C LYS A 106 8.39 7.34 -7.97
N ASP A 107 8.80 6.27 -8.64
CA ASP A 107 8.07 5.01 -8.57
C ASP A 107 8.36 4.25 -7.28
N LEU A 108 7.27 3.84 -6.60
CA LEU A 108 7.37 2.96 -5.45
C LEU A 108 7.70 1.54 -5.91
N PRO A 109 8.41 0.74 -5.12
CA PRO A 109 8.56 -0.69 -5.39
C PRO A 109 7.18 -1.37 -5.48
N ILE A 110 7.03 -2.37 -6.36
CA ILE A 110 5.75 -3.04 -6.63
C ILE A 110 5.07 -3.54 -5.33
N CYS A 111 5.84 -4.02 -4.36
CA CYS A 111 5.34 -4.46 -3.05
C CYS A 111 4.69 -3.32 -2.23
N GLN A 112 5.10 -2.07 -2.43
CA GLN A 112 4.54 -0.88 -1.78
C GLN A 112 3.40 -0.23 -2.57
N GLN A 113 3.30 -0.52 -3.86
CA GLN A 113 2.21 -0.06 -4.73
C GLN A 113 0.86 -0.73 -4.42
N TYR A 114 0.86 -1.85 -3.68
CA TYR A 114 -0.40 -2.49 -3.29
C TYR A 114 -1.20 -1.58 -2.34
N ARG A 115 -2.43 -1.26 -2.76
CA ARG A 115 -3.42 -0.67 -1.85
C ARG A 115 -3.77 -1.74 -0.84
N LYS A 116 -3.40 -1.55 0.42
CA LYS A 116 -3.97 -2.33 1.51
C LYS A 116 -5.48 -2.07 1.47
N THR A 117 -6.24 -3.04 0.99
CA THR A 117 -7.67 -3.02 1.26
C THR A 117 -7.81 -3.21 2.76
N ASN A 118 -8.59 -2.36 3.43
CA ASN A 118 -8.93 -2.56 4.85
C ASN A 118 -9.84 -3.79 5.05
N ARG A 119 -9.95 -4.69 4.06
CA ARG A 119 -10.68 -5.94 4.23
C ARG A 119 -9.86 -6.79 5.20
N PRO A 120 -10.37 -7.09 6.40
CA PRO A 120 -9.68 -8.00 7.30
C PRO A 120 -9.49 -9.33 6.57
N PHE A 121 -8.25 -9.81 6.54
CA PHE A 121 -7.96 -11.13 6.02
C PHE A 121 -8.30 -12.14 7.11
N ASP A 122 -9.48 -12.74 7.00
CA ASP A 122 -9.93 -13.79 7.91
C ASP A 122 -9.13 -15.07 7.65
N ILE A 123 -8.00 -15.21 8.35
CA ILE A 123 -7.06 -16.33 8.22
C ILE A 123 -7.81 -17.66 8.34
N SER A 124 -8.64 -17.81 9.38
CA SER A 124 -9.35 -19.06 9.67
C SER A 124 -10.36 -19.42 8.58
N GLN A 125 -11.15 -18.45 8.12
CA GLN A 125 -12.12 -18.67 7.06
C GLN A 125 -11.43 -18.97 5.72
N VAL A 126 -10.38 -18.23 5.38
CA VAL A 126 -9.63 -18.41 4.13
C VAL A 126 -8.93 -19.77 4.10
N GLN A 127 -8.34 -20.22 5.22
CA GLN A 127 -7.75 -21.54 5.31
C GLN A 127 -8.76 -22.65 4.98
N LYS A 128 -9.95 -22.62 5.62
CA LYS A 128 -11.02 -23.60 5.36
C LYS A 128 -11.47 -23.60 3.90
N LEU A 129 -11.55 -22.41 3.28
CA LEU A 129 -11.92 -22.29 1.87
C LEU A 129 -10.84 -22.86 0.95
N LEU A 130 -9.56 -22.65 1.25
CA LEU A 130 -8.44 -23.23 0.51
C LEU A 130 -8.37 -24.76 0.64
N GLU A 131 -8.59 -25.29 1.84
CA GLU A 131 -8.64 -26.73 2.09
C GLU A 131 -9.82 -27.38 1.34
N THR A 132 -11.00 -26.74 1.38
CA THR A 132 -12.17 -27.18 0.59
C THR A 132 -11.86 -27.15 -0.92
N ALA A 133 -11.22 -26.08 -1.40
CA ALA A 133 -10.85 -25.95 -2.81
C ALA A 133 -9.80 -26.98 -3.27
N LEU A 134 -8.93 -27.44 -2.36
CA LEU A 134 -7.95 -28.48 -2.65
C LEU A 134 -8.61 -29.86 -2.86
N LEU A 135 -9.75 -30.09 -2.22
CA LEU A 135 -10.53 -31.32 -2.34
C LEU A 135 -11.59 -31.29 -3.45
N ALA A 136 -11.94 -30.09 -3.94
CA ALA A 136 -13.00 -29.90 -4.93
C ALA A 136 -12.70 -30.52 -6.30
N GLU A 137 -13.76 -31.00 -6.97
CA GLU A 137 -13.73 -31.46 -8.36
C GLU A 137 -14.74 -30.66 -9.22
N PRO A 138 -14.36 -30.17 -10.41
CA PRO A 138 -13.00 -30.21 -10.98
C PRO A 138 -12.02 -29.32 -10.19
N PRO A 139 -10.73 -29.66 -10.17
CA PRO A 139 -9.75 -28.88 -9.44
C PRO A 139 -9.68 -27.47 -10.01
N LEU A 140 -9.71 -26.48 -9.12
CA LEU A 140 -9.61 -25.06 -9.47
C LEU A 140 -8.16 -24.60 -9.43
N SER A 141 -7.79 -23.70 -10.34
CA SER A 141 -6.53 -22.97 -10.22
C SER A 141 -6.57 -22.02 -9.03
N VAL A 142 -5.43 -21.73 -8.40
CA VAL A 142 -5.34 -20.74 -7.31
C VAL A 142 -5.92 -19.38 -7.72
N ARG A 143 -5.79 -19.00 -9.00
CA ARG A 143 -6.42 -17.77 -9.53
C ARG A 143 -7.94 -17.79 -9.46
N GLN A 144 -8.56 -18.92 -9.82
CA GLN A 144 -10.01 -19.09 -9.75
C GLN A 144 -10.49 -19.11 -8.29
N VAL A 145 -9.77 -19.82 -7.41
CA VAL A 145 -10.08 -19.85 -5.98
C VAL A 145 -10.04 -18.43 -5.40
N ALA A 146 -8.97 -17.67 -5.65
CA ALA A 146 -8.81 -16.29 -5.22
C ALA A 146 -9.99 -15.41 -5.66
N LYS A 147 -10.42 -15.54 -6.92
CA LYS A 147 -11.57 -14.82 -7.47
C LYS A 147 -12.87 -15.18 -6.72
N ASN A 148 -13.09 -16.45 -6.39
CA ASN A 148 -14.30 -16.91 -5.70
C ASN A 148 -14.39 -16.37 -4.26
N ILE A 149 -13.27 -16.37 -3.54
CA ILE A 149 -13.22 -15.89 -2.14
C ILE A 149 -13.00 -14.37 -2.04
N LYS A 150 -12.86 -13.70 -3.19
CA LYS A 150 -12.64 -12.25 -3.36
C LYS A 150 -11.37 -11.74 -2.66
N TYR A 151 -10.34 -12.57 -2.56
CA TYR A 151 -9.03 -12.18 -2.01
C TYR A 151 -7.98 -12.13 -3.11
N ASP A 152 -6.93 -11.34 -2.88
CA ASP A 152 -5.80 -11.26 -3.81
C ASP A 152 -4.93 -12.52 -3.71
N ILE A 153 -4.42 -12.98 -4.85
CA ILE A 153 -3.54 -14.16 -4.91
C ILE A 153 -2.29 -13.96 -4.05
N THR A 154 -1.75 -12.74 -4.02
CA THR A 154 -0.57 -12.38 -3.24
C THR A 154 -0.81 -12.58 -1.75
N ASP A 155 -2.03 -12.25 -1.26
CA ASP A 155 -2.38 -12.46 0.14
C ASP A 155 -2.51 -13.96 0.47
N LEU A 156 -3.03 -14.77 -0.47
CA LEU A 156 -3.09 -16.23 -0.29
C LEU A 156 -1.70 -16.86 -0.18
N TYR A 157 -0.76 -16.49 -1.06
CA TYR A 157 0.61 -17.00 -1.01
C TYR A 157 1.38 -16.50 0.21
N ARG A 158 1.09 -15.29 0.69
CA ARG A 158 1.72 -14.74 1.90
C ARG A 158 1.33 -15.54 3.15
N HIS A 159 0.06 -15.94 3.27
CA HIS A 159 -0.46 -16.60 4.46
C HIS A 159 -0.45 -18.13 4.37
N PHE A 160 -0.65 -18.70 3.17
CA PHE A 160 -0.81 -20.15 2.95
C PHE A 160 -0.02 -20.66 1.73
N PRO A 161 1.31 -20.50 1.70
CA PRO A 161 2.14 -20.90 0.55
C PRO A 161 1.97 -22.39 0.23
N ASP A 162 2.00 -23.26 1.24
CA ASP A 162 1.91 -24.71 1.07
C ASP A 162 0.57 -25.16 0.46
N LEU A 163 -0.55 -24.59 0.92
CA LEU A 163 -1.87 -24.90 0.36
C LEU A 163 -1.98 -24.40 -1.08
N CYS A 164 -1.46 -23.21 -1.38
CA CYS A 164 -1.45 -22.68 -2.74
C CYS A 164 -0.62 -23.55 -3.69
N HIS A 165 0.53 -24.06 -3.23
CA HIS A 165 1.35 -25.00 -4.01
C HIS A 165 0.64 -26.33 -4.26
N LYS A 166 -0.03 -26.90 -3.25
CA LYS A 166 -0.84 -28.13 -3.39
C LYS A 166 -1.96 -27.97 -4.42
N ILE A 167 -2.72 -26.87 -4.35
CA ILE A 167 -3.80 -26.57 -5.31
C ILE A 167 -3.22 -26.43 -6.73
N THR A 168 -2.12 -25.69 -6.87
CA THR A 168 -1.46 -25.48 -8.16
C THR A 168 -0.97 -26.80 -8.78
N ALA A 169 -0.37 -27.69 -7.97
CA ALA A 169 0.09 -28.99 -8.42
C ALA A 169 -1.09 -29.86 -8.91
N ARG A 170 -2.18 -29.92 -8.14
CA ARG A 170 -3.38 -30.68 -8.53
C ARG A 170 -4.00 -30.16 -9.83
N TYR A 171 -4.14 -28.83 -9.97
CA TYR A 171 -4.67 -28.24 -11.20
C TYR A 171 -3.80 -28.53 -12.44
N LYS A 172 -2.47 -28.50 -12.29
CA LYS A 172 -1.54 -28.87 -13.38
C LYS A 172 -1.70 -30.31 -13.83
N LEU A 173 -1.85 -31.25 -12.88
CA LEU A 173 -2.08 -32.66 -13.18
C LEU A 173 -3.38 -32.88 -13.96
N TYR A 174 -4.48 -32.26 -13.50
CA TYR A 174 -5.77 -32.32 -14.18
C TYR A 174 -5.73 -31.73 -15.60
N LYS A 175 -5.07 -30.58 -15.77
CA LYS A 175 -4.91 -29.98 -17.10
C LYS A 175 -4.09 -30.89 -18.05
N LYS A 176 -3.13 -31.64 -17.52
CA LYS A 176 -2.33 -32.60 -18.31
C LYS A 176 -3.15 -33.83 -18.70
N SER A 177 -4.00 -34.36 -17.82
CA SER A 177 -4.86 -35.51 -18.11
C SER A 177 -6.03 -35.16 -19.05
N ASN A 178 -6.50 -33.91 -19.02
CA ASN A 178 -7.65 -33.45 -19.81
C ASN A 178 -7.26 -32.77 -21.13
N SER A 179 -6.00 -32.88 -21.56
CA SER A 179 -5.45 -32.33 -22.80
C SER A 179 -4.96 -33.43 -23.77
N ILE A 180 -5.51 -34.65 -23.61
CA ILE A 180 -5.32 -35.81 -24.52
C ILE A 180 -6.64 -36.02 -25.25
#